data_AF-A0A3A0DVN2-F1
#
_entry.id   AF-A0A3A0DVN2-F1
#
_cell.length_a   1.000
_cell.length_b   1.000
_cell.length_c   1.000
_cell.angle_alpha   90.00
_cell.angle_beta   90.00
_cell.angle_gamma   90.00
#
_symmetry.space_group_name_H-M   'P 1'
#
loop_
_entity.id
_entity.type
_entity.pdbx_description
1 polymer ?
#
loop_
_entity_poly.entity_id
_entity_poly.type
_entity_poly.pdbx_seq_one_letter_code
_entity_poly.pdbx_strand_id
1 'polypeptide(L)'
;MTSRLPWVGSAALVLSVLIVGRAFGLEIDPETRTETLLFYHSAYDRLAPNIPIGWTGDFTTCDPGTTSPQFREAILQRINYYRAMAGVPADVVFRDDWNHQAQQAALMMSVNRQITHAPPASWACYTADGAAAAGKSNLAQHINGPSAIDGYMRDPGSSNFFVGHRRYILYPQTDEMGTGDIPGGSGHDTINALWVIDDNSYYSPRPATRDGFVALPAPGYAPWLTTPARWSFSYPGANFFSATVSMTQDGAPIAVRKEQVRNGYGENTLVWVPKNLREDYVVPQPARDEVYRVTIDNVLIDDAPRSFEYTVTIFDPDVLLADFNRNMRVDAADLAAWRANFGKRPAALAEGDADRDGDVDGADLLAWQREQGVNLSALSANVPEPTAAWLWGCGAAGLVGRRRRPRLRCASK
;
A
#
# COMPACT_ATOMS: atom_id res chain seq x y z
N MET A 1 -54.34 7.47 -32.47
CA MET A 1 -53.81 7.92 -31.18
C MET A 1 -52.65 7.02 -30.82
N THR A 2 -51.45 7.42 -31.21
CA THR A 2 -50.20 6.65 -31.06
C THR A 2 -49.32 7.38 -30.04
N SER A 3 -49.37 6.94 -28.79
CA SER A 3 -48.51 7.47 -27.73
C SER A 3 -47.15 6.77 -27.76
N ARG A 4 -46.14 7.46 -28.30
CA ARG A 4 -44.73 7.10 -28.14
C ARG A 4 -44.26 7.59 -26.76
N LEU A 5 -43.77 6.69 -25.93
CA LEU A 5 -42.96 7.05 -24.75
C LEU A 5 -41.65 7.70 -25.22
N PRO A 6 -41.16 8.76 -24.55
CA PRO A 6 -39.85 9.30 -24.83
C PRO A 6 -38.77 8.38 -24.22
N TRP A 7 -37.85 7.98 -25.09
CA TRP A 7 -36.59 7.34 -24.77
C TRP A 7 -35.74 8.34 -23.98
N VAL A 8 -35.48 8.07 -22.70
CA VAL A 8 -34.50 8.84 -21.92
C VAL A 8 -33.12 8.33 -22.33
N GLY A 9 -32.38 9.15 -23.07
CA GLY A 9 -31.02 8.85 -23.50
C GLY A 9 -30.12 8.68 -22.29
N SER A 10 -29.51 7.51 -22.16
CA SER A 10 -28.43 7.25 -21.21
C SER A 10 -27.25 8.15 -21.56
N ALA A 11 -27.03 9.21 -20.77
CA ALA A 11 -25.74 9.87 -20.74
C ALA A 11 -24.76 8.89 -20.11
N ALA A 12 -23.88 8.30 -20.94
CA ALA A 12 -22.71 7.59 -20.45
C ALA A 12 -21.83 8.60 -19.70
N LEU A 13 -21.91 8.60 -18.37
CA LEU A 13 -20.93 9.28 -17.55
C LEU A 13 -19.64 8.47 -17.70
N VAL A 14 -18.76 8.89 -18.62
CA VAL A 14 -17.37 8.43 -18.59
C VAL A 14 -16.80 9.05 -17.32
N LEU A 15 -16.71 8.27 -16.25
CA LEU A 15 -15.98 8.65 -15.04
C LEU A 15 -14.49 8.69 -15.43
N SER A 16 -14.11 9.77 -16.09
CA SER A 16 -12.71 10.11 -16.30
C SER A 16 -12.22 10.53 -14.93
N VAL A 17 -11.56 9.63 -14.20
CA VAL A 17 -10.68 10.05 -13.11
C VAL A 17 -9.58 10.87 -13.78
N LEU A 18 -9.82 12.18 -13.86
CA LEU A 18 -8.83 13.16 -14.28
C LEU A 18 -7.80 13.21 -13.15
N ILE A 19 -6.79 12.35 -13.23
CA ILE A 19 -5.54 12.58 -12.53
C ILE A 19 -4.90 13.78 -13.22
N VAL A 20 -5.23 14.98 -12.73
CA VAL A 20 -4.47 16.18 -13.06
C VAL A 20 -3.10 16.00 -12.41
N GLY A 21 -2.14 15.55 -13.21
CA GLY A 21 -0.75 15.52 -12.80
C GLY A 21 -0.24 16.94 -12.50
N ARG A 22 0.43 17.06 -11.34
CA ARG A 22 1.37 18.11 -10.91
C ARG A 22 0.89 19.33 -10.11
N ALA A 23 -0.21 19.25 -9.35
CA ALA A 23 -0.45 20.30 -8.33
C ALA A 23 -0.96 19.83 -6.95
N PHE A 24 -1.46 18.60 -6.78
CA PHE A 24 -1.98 18.11 -5.50
C PHE A 24 -1.55 16.65 -5.27
N GLY A 25 -1.40 16.25 -4.00
CA GLY A 25 -1.06 14.89 -3.58
C GLY A 25 -2.11 13.85 -3.98
N LEU A 26 -1.85 12.57 -3.70
CA LEU A 26 -2.86 11.53 -3.88
C LEU A 26 -3.99 11.70 -2.85
N GLU A 27 -5.22 11.49 -3.26
CA GLU A 27 -6.39 11.56 -2.38
C GLU A 27 -7.36 10.44 -2.75
N ILE A 28 -8.00 9.86 -1.74
CA ILE A 28 -9.06 8.88 -1.88
C ILE A 28 -9.99 8.93 -0.67
N ASP A 29 -11.29 8.83 -0.94
CA ASP A 29 -12.27 8.37 0.02
C ASP A 29 -12.60 6.88 -0.24
N PRO A 30 -12.16 5.94 0.61
CA PRO A 30 -12.38 4.52 0.41
C PRO A 30 -13.80 4.08 0.80
N GLU A 31 -14.78 4.98 0.88
CA GLU A 31 -16.18 4.64 1.15
C GLU A 31 -16.80 3.72 0.07
N THR A 32 -16.29 3.73 -1.17
CA THR A 32 -16.82 2.90 -2.24
C THR A 32 -15.80 1.89 -2.78
N ARG A 33 -16.30 0.68 -3.10
CA ARG A 33 -15.52 -0.41 -3.68
C ARG A 33 -14.88 0.00 -5.01
N THR A 34 -15.68 0.55 -5.91
CA THR A 34 -15.25 0.92 -7.26
C THR A 34 -14.16 1.99 -7.25
N GLU A 35 -14.32 3.04 -6.44
CA GLU A 35 -13.31 4.09 -6.33
C GLU A 35 -12.00 3.55 -5.76
N THR A 36 -12.08 2.74 -4.71
CA THR A 36 -10.91 2.10 -4.10
C THR A 36 -10.19 1.15 -5.06
N LEU A 37 -10.96 0.39 -5.84
CA LEU A 37 -10.45 -0.49 -6.88
C LEU A 37 -9.71 0.29 -7.98
N LEU A 38 -10.32 1.36 -8.49
CA LEU A 38 -9.70 2.21 -9.52
C LEU A 38 -8.46 2.93 -8.99
N PHE A 39 -8.49 3.39 -7.74
CA PHE A 39 -7.33 3.99 -7.08
C PHE A 39 -6.20 2.97 -6.90
N TYR A 40 -6.52 1.74 -6.47
CA TYR A 40 -5.54 0.65 -6.40
C TYR A 40 -4.87 0.42 -7.75
N HIS A 41 -5.63 0.27 -8.84
CA HIS A 41 -5.02 0.01 -10.15
C HIS A 41 -4.23 1.21 -10.71
N SER A 42 -4.67 2.44 -10.45
CA SER A 42 -4.00 3.63 -10.97
C SER A 42 -2.78 4.09 -10.15
N ALA A 43 -2.80 3.90 -8.83
CA ALA A 43 -1.77 4.39 -7.92
C ALA A 43 -0.86 3.31 -7.36
N TYR A 44 -1.38 2.11 -7.04
CA TYR A 44 -0.57 1.00 -6.54
C TYR A 44 -0.07 0.09 -7.65
N ASP A 45 -0.97 -0.43 -8.49
CA ASP A 45 -0.66 -1.44 -9.51
C ASP A 45 0.10 -0.89 -10.72
N ARG A 46 -0.06 0.41 -11.03
CA ARG A 46 0.81 1.14 -11.99
C ARG A 46 2.31 0.93 -11.72
N LEU A 47 2.66 0.56 -10.49
CA LEU A 47 4.02 0.37 -10.01
C LEU A 47 4.44 -1.11 -9.93
N ALA A 48 3.69 -2.02 -10.58
CA ALA A 48 4.04 -3.43 -10.65
C ALA A 48 5.52 -3.62 -11.08
N PRO A 49 6.21 -4.62 -10.50
CA PRO A 49 7.64 -4.51 -10.19
C PRO A 49 8.52 -4.85 -11.39
N ASN A 50 8.86 -3.86 -12.23
CA ASN A 50 9.92 -4.00 -13.24
C ASN A 50 10.64 -2.68 -13.59
N ILE A 51 10.44 -1.59 -12.83
CA ILE A 51 11.20 -0.35 -13.09
C ILE A 51 12.68 -0.61 -12.80
N PRO A 52 13.57 -0.50 -13.80
CA PRO A 52 14.99 -0.72 -13.58
C PRO A 52 15.53 0.30 -12.58
N ILE A 53 16.30 -0.18 -11.60
CA ILE A 53 16.92 0.68 -10.58
C ILE A 53 17.76 1.80 -11.20
N GLY A 54 18.43 1.52 -12.33
CA GLY A 54 19.30 2.48 -13.01
C GLY A 54 20.42 3.01 -12.11
N TRP A 55 20.97 2.14 -11.25
CA TRP A 55 22.03 2.52 -10.32
C TRP A 55 23.33 2.83 -11.06
N THR A 56 23.93 3.99 -10.75
CA THR A 56 25.13 4.50 -11.45
C THR A 56 26.41 4.42 -10.62
N GLY A 57 26.34 3.88 -9.39
CA GLY A 57 27.48 3.84 -8.48
C GLY A 57 28.41 2.66 -8.70
N ASP A 58 29.40 2.55 -7.81
CA ASP A 58 30.42 1.50 -7.87
C ASP A 58 30.85 1.07 -6.46
N PHE A 59 30.82 -0.24 -6.21
CA PHE A 59 31.17 -0.82 -4.92
C PHE A 59 32.65 -0.69 -4.56
N THR A 60 33.54 -0.67 -5.55
CA THR A 60 34.99 -0.69 -5.38
C THR A 60 35.54 0.70 -5.08
N THR A 61 35.05 1.72 -5.76
CA THR A 61 35.46 3.11 -5.55
C THR A 61 34.70 3.78 -4.41
N CYS A 62 33.75 3.06 -3.79
CA CYS A 62 32.80 3.61 -2.82
C CYS A 62 31.97 4.77 -3.37
N ASP A 63 31.66 4.75 -4.67
CA ASP A 63 30.77 5.73 -5.28
C ASP A 63 29.30 5.32 -5.03
N PRO A 64 28.54 6.09 -4.22
CA PRO A 64 27.12 5.80 -3.99
C PRO A 64 26.29 5.89 -5.28
N GLY A 65 26.72 6.69 -6.26
CA GLY A 65 25.96 6.97 -7.47
C GLY A 65 24.56 7.51 -7.20
N THR A 66 23.65 7.25 -8.14
CA THR A 66 22.23 7.59 -8.04
C THR A 66 21.38 6.46 -8.63
N THR A 67 20.07 6.51 -8.43
CA THR A 67 19.09 5.68 -9.14
C THR A 67 18.43 6.43 -10.30
N SER A 68 17.63 5.75 -11.13
CA SER A 68 16.87 6.45 -12.17
C SER A 68 15.74 7.33 -11.56
N PRO A 69 15.41 8.48 -12.17
CA PRO A 69 14.25 9.28 -11.74
C PRO A 69 12.95 8.49 -11.73
N GLN A 70 12.72 7.62 -12.72
CA GLN A 70 11.52 6.77 -12.81
C GLN A 70 11.43 5.79 -11.64
N PHE A 71 12.57 5.24 -11.20
CA PHE A 71 12.62 4.35 -10.04
C PHE A 71 12.27 5.10 -8.75
N ARG A 72 12.80 6.31 -8.55
CA ARG A 72 12.44 7.14 -7.39
C ARG A 72 10.98 7.56 -7.40
N GLU A 73 10.45 7.97 -8.55
CA GLU A 73 9.03 8.31 -8.70
C GLU A 73 8.13 7.13 -8.33
N ALA A 74 8.52 5.90 -8.73
CA ALA A 74 7.78 4.70 -8.36
C ALA A 74 7.78 4.44 -6.83
N ILE A 75 8.91 4.70 -6.15
CA ILE A 75 8.97 4.59 -4.68
C ILE A 75 8.06 5.66 -4.04
N LEU A 76 8.16 6.91 -4.50
CA LEU A 76 7.39 8.03 -3.97
C LEU A 76 5.88 7.81 -4.13
N GLN A 77 5.46 7.34 -5.31
CA GLN A 77 4.07 7.03 -5.57
C GLN A 77 3.57 5.88 -4.70
N ARG A 78 4.40 4.86 -4.39
CA ARG A 78 4.03 3.79 -3.47
C ARG A 78 3.87 4.30 -2.04
N ILE A 79 4.74 5.19 -1.57
CA ILE A 79 4.62 5.86 -0.27
C ILE A 79 3.30 6.63 -0.19
N ASN A 80 3.04 7.48 -1.18
CA ASN A 80 1.85 8.32 -1.20
C ASN A 80 0.56 7.50 -1.36
N TYR A 81 0.57 6.37 -2.06
CA TYR A 81 -0.58 5.46 -2.09
C TYR A 81 -0.97 5.00 -0.66
N TYR A 82 0.00 4.53 0.12
CA TYR A 82 -0.25 4.07 1.48
C TYR A 82 -0.70 5.20 2.40
N ARG A 83 -0.12 6.39 2.24
CA ARG A 83 -0.52 7.59 2.98
C ARG A 83 -1.97 8.00 2.68
N ALA A 84 -2.36 8.00 1.41
CA ALA A 84 -3.71 8.33 0.98
C ALA A 84 -4.74 7.31 1.52
N MET A 85 -4.45 6.01 1.41
CA MET A 85 -5.30 4.95 1.97
C MET A 85 -5.46 5.08 3.49
N ALA A 86 -4.38 5.46 4.21
CA ALA A 86 -4.39 5.66 5.65
C ALA A 86 -5.02 7.00 6.10
N GLY A 87 -5.43 7.86 5.16
CA GLY A 87 -6.09 9.13 5.45
C GLY A 87 -5.16 10.23 5.98
N VAL A 88 -3.86 10.18 5.66
CA VAL A 88 -2.89 11.25 5.96
C VAL A 88 -2.47 11.98 4.67
N PRO A 89 -1.95 13.23 4.74
CA PRO A 89 -1.51 13.95 3.54
C PRO A 89 -0.56 13.10 2.68
N ALA A 90 -0.85 12.95 1.40
CA ALA A 90 -0.13 12.05 0.50
C ALA A 90 0.52 12.79 -0.67
N ASP A 91 1.19 13.88 -0.30
CA ASP A 91 1.95 14.80 -1.13
C ASP A 91 3.44 14.82 -0.76
N VAL A 92 3.94 13.75 -0.13
CA VAL A 92 5.37 13.65 0.21
C VAL A 92 6.19 13.82 -1.06
N VAL A 93 7.27 14.58 -0.96
CA VAL A 93 8.28 14.76 -1.99
C VAL A 93 9.63 14.20 -1.56
N PHE A 94 10.46 13.80 -2.52
CA PHE A 94 11.85 13.48 -2.24
C PHE A 94 12.77 14.68 -2.40
N ARG A 95 13.67 14.87 -1.44
CA ARG A 95 14.73 15.85 -1.54
C ARG A 95 16.01 15.25 -2.12
N ASP A 96 16.66 15.98 -3.02
CA ASP A 96 17.88 15.51 -3.69
C ASP A 96 19.05 15.33 -2.73
N ASP A 97 19.20 16.21 -1.74
CA ASP A 97 20.21 16.08 -0.70
C ASP A 97 20.01 14.82 0.15
N TRP A 98 18.77 14.53 0.58
CA TRP A 98 18.47 13.35 1.38
C TRP A 98 18.54 12.05 0.58
N ASN A 99 18.15 12.06 -0.69
CA ASN A 99 18.37 10.94 -1.61
C ASN A 99 19.87 10.58 -1.68
N HIS A 100 20.72 11.58 -1.88
CA HIS A 100 22.17 11.36 -1.98
C HIS A 100 22.76 10.80 -0.67
N GLN A 101 22.35 11.32 0.49
CA GLN A 101 22.84 10.80 1.78
C GLN A 101 22.29 9.41 2.10
N ALA A 102 21.02 9.14 1.77
CA ALA A 102 20.43 7.80 1.90
C ALA A 102 21.12 6.79 0.96
N GLN A 103 21.55 7.21 -0.22
CA GLN A 103 22.31 6.37 -1.15
C GLN A 103 23.68 5.97 -0.56
N GLN A 104 24.36 6.89 0.13
CA GLN A 104 25.57 6.59 0.90
C GLN A 104 25.29 5.59 2.03
N ALA A 105 24.19 5.76 2.77
CA ALA A 105 23.77 4.82 3.80
C ALA A 105 23.55 3.41 3.25
N ALA A 106 22.82 3.31 2.13
CA ALA A 106 22.55 2.05 1.47
C ALA A 106 23.84 1.38 0.98
N LEU A 107 24.79 2.14 0.41
CA LEU A 107 26.07 1.62 -0.07
C LEU A 107 26.89 1.05 1.09
N MET A 108 27.04 1.81 2.19
CA MET A 108 27.73 1.34 3.39
C MET A 108 27.18 0.01 3.88
N MET A 109 25.85 -0.11 4.02
CA MET A 109 25.21 -1.34 4.48
C MET A 109 25.37 -2.50 3.51
N SER A 110 25.35 -2.21 2.21
CA SER A 110 25.47 -3.21 1.15
C SER A 110 26.88 -3.81 1.11
N VAL A 111 27.90 -2.96 1.18
CA VAL A 111 29.32 -3.35 1.20
C VAL A 111 29.66 -4.13 2.46
N ASN A 112 29.14 -3.72 3.61
CA ASN A 112 29.39 -4.38 4.89
C ASN A 112 28.41 -5.55 5.16
N ARG A 113 27.46 -5.82 4.26
CA ARG A 113 26.45 -6.90 4.34
C ARG A 113 25.67 -6.90 5.67
N GLN A 114 25.42 -5.71 6.20
CA GLN A 114 24.79 -5.50 7.50
C GLN A 114 23.99 -4.20 7.50
N ILE A 115 22.78 -4.23 8.07
CA ILE A 115 21.97 -3.03 8.34
C ILE A 115 22.09 -2.61 9.81
N THR A 116 22.16 -1.30 10.06
CA THR A 116 22.17 -0.71 11.40
C THR A 116 21.83 0.78 11.31
N HIS A 117 21.15 1.32 12.32
CA HIS A 117 20.90 2.76 12.42
C HIS A 117 22.11 3.56 12.94
N ALA A 118 23.16 2.88 13.41
CA ALA A 118 24.40 3.52 13.88
C ALA A 118 25.62 2.83 13.25
N PRO A 119 25.91 3.09 11.96
CA PRO A 119 27.09 2.56 11.30
C PRO A 119 28.37 2.99 12.03
N PRO A 120 29.27 2.07 12.41
CA PRO A 120 30.54 2.44 13.01
C PRO A 120 31.46 3.07 11.96
N ALA A 121 32.26 4.05 12.38
CA ALA A 121 33.23 4.73 11.50
C ALA A 121 34.31 3.81 10.90
N SER A 122 34.41 2.56 11.38
CA SER A 122 35.31 1.54 10.85
C SER A 122 34.78 0.78 9.63
N TRP A 123 33.53 1.02 9.21
CA TRP A 123 32.95 0.36 8.05
C TRP A 123 33.64 0.75 6.75
N ALA A 124 33.70 -0.20 5.81
CA ALA A 124 34.10 0.11 4.44
C ALA A 124 33.10 1.09 3.82
N CYS A 125 33.59 2.00 2.98
CA CYS A 125 32.82 3.09 2.37
C CYS A 125 32.11 4.02 3.36
N TYR A 126 32.59 4.09 4.61
CA TYR A 126 31.96 4.95 5.62
C TYR A 126 31.99 6.43 5.22
N THR A 127 30.84 7.08 5.38
CA THR A 127 30.72 8.54 5.34
C THR A 127 29.90 9.03 6.54
N ALA A 128 30.20 10.23 7.03
CA ALA A 128 29.44 10.83 8.13
C ALA A 128 27.98 11.09 7.72
N ASP A 129 27.76 11.57 6.50
CA ASP A 129 26.43 11.84 5.95
C ASP A 129 25.61 10.55 5.80
N GLY A 130 26.22 9.48 5.28
CA GLY A 130 25.56 8.18 5.19
C GLY A 130 25.21 7.60 6.56
N ALA A 131 26.08 7.81 7.56
CA ALA A 131 25.80 7.36 8.93
C ALA A 131 24.65 8.15 9.57
N ALA A 132 24.59 9.46 9.34
CA ALA A 132 23.46 10.30 9.75
C ALA A 132 22.16 9.87 9.05
N ALA A 133 22.20 9.59 7.75
CA ALA A 133 21.05 9.11 6.99
C ALA A 133 20.57 7.74 7.46
N ALA A 134 21.48 6.80 7.74
CA ALA A 134 21.13 5.51 8.35
C ALA A 134 20.38 5.70 9.68
N GLY A 135 20.84 6.67 10.48
CA GLY A 135 20.21 7.10 11.72
C GLY A 135 18.88 7.83 11.53
N LYS A 136 18.41 8.11 10.32
CA LYS A 136 17.10 8.76 10.05
C LYS A 136 16.20 7.94 9.13
N SER A 137 16.66 6.77 8.72
CA SER A 137 16.01 5.94 7.72
C SER A 137 15.33 4.72 8.32
N ASN A 138 14.23 4.32 7.71
CA ASN A 138 13.82 2.92 7.69
C ASN A 138 14.82 2.13 6.84
N LEU A 139 15.20 0.91 7.28
CA LEU A 139 16.26 0.13 6.64
C LEU A 139 15.78 -1.27 6.27
N ALA A 140 16.00 -1.66 5.02
CA ALA A 140 15.64 -2.97 4.51
C ALA A 140 16.83 -3.65 3.84
N GLN A 141 16.96 -4.96 4.11
CA GLN A 141 17.97 -5.82 3.50
C GLN A 141 17.29 -6.86 2.60
N HIS A 142 17.91 -7.14 1.45
CA HIS A 142 17.46 -8.05 0.40
C HIS A 142 16.22 -7.59 -0.39
N ILE A 143 15.84 -6.31 -0.26
CA ILE A 143 14.71 -5.72 -0.97
C ILE A 143 14.99 -4.22 -1.18
N ASN A 144 14.53 -3.67 -2.30
CA ASN A 144 14.67 -2.27 -2.64
C ASN A 144 13.45 -1.76 -3.42
N GLY A 145 13.46 -0.47 -3.77
CA GLY A 145 12.42 0.13 -4.60
C GLY A 145 11.03 0.10 -3.97
N PRO A 146 9.96 0.13 -4.78
CA PRO A 146 8.58 0.06 -4.28
C PRO A 146 8.32 -1.16 -3.39
N SER A 147 9.00 -2.28 -3.65
CA SER A 147 8.86 -3.50 -2.85
C SER A 147 9.38 -3.32 -1.41
N ALA A 148 10.40 -2.46 -1.20
CA ALA A 148 10.87 -2.14 0.15
C ALA A 148 9.80 -1.36 0.94
N ILE A 149 9.05 -0.48 0.28
CA ILE A 149 7.93 0.23 0.89
C ILE A 149 6.85 -0.76 1.36
N ASP A 150 6.45 -1.71 0.51
CA ASP A 150 5.53 -2.78 0.94
C ASP A 150 6.09 -3.59 2.12
N GLY A 151 7.41 -3.80 2.14
CA GLY A 151 8.14 -4.41 3.24
C GLY A 151 7.97 -3.63 4.55
N TYR A 152 8.23 -2.32 4.55
CA TYR A 152 8.04 -1.45 5.71
C TYR A 152 6.58 -1.35 6.15
N MET A 153 5.64 -1.35 5.21
CA MET A 153 4.22 -1.29 5.53
C MET A 153 3.71 -2.60 6.13
N ARG A 154 4.18 -3.77 5.67
CA ARG A 154 3.90 -5.05 6.34
C ARG A 154 4.62 -5.17 7.68
N ASP A 155 5.83 -4.64 7.74
CA ASP A 155 6.74 -4.65 8.87
C ASP A 155 6.99 -6.06 9.45
N PRO A 156 7.50 -7.02 8.63
CA PRO A 156 7.58 -8.42 9.02
C PRO A 156 8.63 -8.66 10.12
N GLY A 157 8.44 -9.75 10.88
CA GLY A 157 9.38 -10.23 11.89
C GLY A 157 8.97 -9.90 13.32
N SER A 158 9.38 -10.76 14.25
CA SER A 158 8.91 -10.71 15.64
C SER A 158 9.43 -9.52 16.42
N SER A 159 10.60 -8.98 16.06
CA SER A 159 11.14 -7.74 16.65
C SER A 159 10.39 -6.49 16.22
N ASN A 160 9.56 -6.57 15.17
CA ASN A 160 8.85 -5.44 14.58
C ASN A 160 7.37 -5.39 15.02
N PHE A 161 7.04 -6.00 16.17
CA PHE A 161 5.67 -6.10 16.70
C PHE A 161 4.95 -4.75 16.86
N PHE A 162 5.69 -3.65 16.99
CA PHE A 162 5.15 -2.29 17.17
C PHE A 162 5.09 -1.46 15.87
N VAL A 163 5.31 -2.10 14.72
CA VAL A 163 5.23 -1.54 13.35
C VAL A 163 5.94 -0.20 13.13
N GLY A 164 7.14 -0.06 13.69
CA GLY A 164 7.90 1.19 13.69
C GLY A 164 8.12 1.79 12.30
N HIS A 165 8.38 0.97 11.27
CA HIS A 165 8.66 1.48 9.93
C HIS A 165 7.41 2.12 9.31
N ARG A 166 6.28 1.41 9.42
CA ARG A 166 4.96 1.90 9.00
C ARG A 166 4.60 3.21 9.69
N ARG A 167 4.86 3.32 11.00
CA ARG A 167 4.51 4.51 11.80
C ARG A 167 5.25 5.75 11.32
N TYR A 168 6.51 5.63 10.91
CA TYR A 168 7.23 6.76 10.32
C TYR A 168 6.71 7.11 8.92
N ILE A 169 6.39 6.12 8.07
CA ILE A 169 5.85 6.38 6.72
C ILE A 169 4.48 7.08 6.80
N LEU A 170 3.64 6.68 7.75
CA LEU A 170 2.31 7.22 7.97
C LEU A 170 2.26 8.38 8.98
N TYR A 171 3.41 8.94 9.36
CA TYR A 171 3.42 10.07 10.27
C TYR A 171 2.79 11.29 9.59
N PRO A 172 1.70 11.88 10.12
CA PRO A 172 0.91 12.87 9.38
C PRO A 172 1.69 14.12 8.96
N GLN A 173 2.61 14.58 9.80
CA GLN A 173 3.38 15.80 9.58
C GLN A 173 4.41 15.69 8.46
N THR A 174 4.88 14.48 8.14
CA THR A 174 5.96 14.28 7.18
C THR A 174 5.52 14.72 5.79
N ASP A 175 6.24 15.67 5.20
CA ASP A 175 6.06 16.17 3.83
C ASP A 175 7.32 15.94 2.96
N GLU A 176 8.49 15.73 3.58
CA GLU A 176 9.73 15.42 2.87
C GLU A 176 10.30 14.04 3.26
N MET A 177 10.84 13.31 2.29
CA MET A 177 11.58 12.07 2.50
C MET A 177 12.83 12.01 1.59
N GLY A 178 13.61 10.94 1.71
CA GLY A 178 14.68 10.61 0.77
C GLY A 178 14.86 9.10 0.64
N THR A 179 15.35 8.61 -0.49
CA THR A 179 15.57 7.18 -0.70
C THR A 179 16.96 6.90 -1.28
N GLY A 180 17.59 5.86 -0.76
CA GLY A 180 18.82 5.28 -1.28
C GLY A 180 18.61 3.79 -1.52
N ASP A 181 19.02 3.31 -2.69
CA ASP A 181 18.75 1.95 -3.12
C ASP A 181 19.98 1.37 -3.81
N ILE A 182 20.46 0.24 -3.31
CA ILE A 182 21.60 -0.47 -3.87
C ILE A 182 21.14 -1.81 -4.42
N PRO A 183 21.47 -2.16 -5.68
CA PRO A 183 21.21 -3.50 -6.18
C PRO A 183 22.14 -4.49 -5.47
N GLY A 184 21.63 -5.67 -5.13
CA GLY A 184 22.49 -6.77 -4.70
C GLY A 184 23.29 -7.36 -5.86
N GLY A 185 24.34 -8.12 -5.55
CA GLY A 185 25.18 -8.79 -6.55
C GLY A 185 26.65 -8.81 -6.16
N SER A 186 27.41 -9.76 -6.70
CA SER A 186 28.87 -9.86 -6.52
C SER A 186 29.37 -9.79 -5.07
N GLY A 187 28.63 -10.40 -4.14
CA GLY A 187 28.97 -10.38 -2.71
C GLY A 187 28.38 -9.21 -1.92
N HIS A 188 27.57 -8.36 -2.53
CA HIS A 188 26.87 -7.25 -1.88
C HIS A 188 25.37 -7.54 -1.74
N ASP A 189 24.76 -7.04 -0.66
CA ASP A 189 23.33 -7.23 -0.42
C ASP A 189 22.51 -6.11 -1.07
N THR A 190 21.32 -6.44 -1.57
CA THR A 190 20.33 -5.42 -1.92
C THR A 190 19.94 -4.64 -0.67
N ILE A 191 20.01 -3.31 -0.70
CA ILE A 191 19.64 -2.46 0.44
C ILE A 191 18.69 -1.36 -0.03
N ASN A 192 17.71 -1.03 0.81
CA ASN A 192 17.04 0.26 0.79
C ASN A 192 17.25 0.98 2.12
N ALA A 193 17.55 2.27 2.04
CA ALA A 193 17.47 3.21 3.15
C ALA A 193 16.45 4.29 2.76
N LEU A 194 15.33 4.34 3.46
CA LEU A 194 14.30 5.34 3.26
C LEU A 194 14.34 6.34 4.41
N TRP A 195 14.84 7.54 4.18
CA TRP A 195 14.85 8.63 5.15
C TRP A 195 13.41 9.07 5.44
N VAL A 196 13.00 8.91 6.71
CA VAL A 196 11.62 9.16 7.17
C VAL A 196 11.52 10.10 8.38
N ILE A 197 12.66 10.44 9.00
CA ILE A 197 12.69 11.42 10.09
C ILE A 197 13.00 12.79 9.48
N ASP A 198 11.93 13.48 9.13
CA ASP A 198 11.94 14.82 8.57
C ASP A 198 11.99 15.86 9.70
N ASP A 199 13.21 16.26 10.11
CA ASP A 199 13.36 17.24 11.19
C ASP A 199 12.72 18.62 10.87
N ASN A 200 12.43 18.93 9.60
CA ASN A 200 11.82 20.19 9.22
C ASN A 200 10.33 20.22 9.61
N SER A 201 9.63 19.10 9.43
CA SER A 201 8.19 18.99 9.68
C SER A 201 7.82 18.16 10.91
N TYR A 202 8.74 17.37 11.47
CA TYR A 202 8.43 16.39 12.53
C TYR A 202 7.72 17.01 13.75
N TYR A 203 8.07 18.24 14.10
CA TYR A 203 7.51 18.96 15.24
C TYR A 203 6.48 20.02 14.84
N SER A 204 6.12 20.07 13.56
CA SER A 204 5.08 20.96 13.06
C SER A 204 3.71 20.56 13.60
N PRO A 205 2.73 21.50 13.59
CA PRO A 205 1.36 21.17 13.93
C PRO A 205 0.86 19.97 13.12
N ARG A 206 0.24 19.00 13.81
CA ARG A 206 -0.33 17.82 13.17
C ARG A 206 -1.40 18.28 12.15
N PRO A 207 -1.29 17.91 10.86
CA PRO A 207 -2.33 18.21 9.89
C PRO A 207 -3.62 17.44 10.20
N ALA A 208 -4.72 17.87 9.58
CA ALA A 208 -5.95 17.09 9.60
C ALA A 208 -5.72 15.72 8.94
N THR A 209 -6.31 14.68 9.52
CA THR A 209 -6.38 13.35 8.92
C THR A 209 -7.84 13.03 8.65
N ARG A 210 -8.14 12.28 7.58
CA ARG A 210 -9.52 12.01 7.12
C ARG A 210 -10.44 11.56 8.26
N ASP A 211 -9.95 10.61 9.06
CA ASP A 211 -10.75 9.94 10.10
C ASP A 211 -10.51 10.51 11.52
N GLY A 212 -9.69 11.57 11.66
CA GLY A 212 -9.26 12.09 12.97
C GLY A 212 -8.27 11.19 13.75
N PHE A 213 -7.97 10.01 13.21
CA PHE A 213 -6.91 9.08 13.63
C PHE A 213 -6.19 8.54 12.40
N VAL A 214 -5.15 7.72 12.58
CA VAL A 214 -4.46 7.03 11.47
C VAL A 214 -4.56 5.53 11.69
N ALA A 215 -5.21 4.82 10.77
CA ALA A 215 -5.34 3.37 10.83
C ALA A 215 -4.84 2.70 9.54
N LEU A 216 -4.33 1.49 9.68
CA LEU A 216 -4.07 0.62 8.54
C LEU A 216 -4.50 -0.82 8.88
N PRO A 217 -5.51 -1.36 8.19
CA PRO A 217 -6.39 -0.68 7.24
C PRO A 217 -7.23 0.43 7.90
N ALA A 218 -7.52 1.49 7.14
CA ALA A 218 -8.40 2.59 7.54
C ALA A 218 -9.89 2.22 7.32
N PRO A 219 -10.86 2.99 7.85
CA PRO A 219 -12.27 2.78 7.57
C PRO A 219 -12.57 2.74 6.06
N GLY A 220 -13.52 1.90 5.64
CA GLY A 220 -13.91 1.75 4.23
C GLY A 220 -13.34 0.49 3.56
N TYR A 221 -13.19 0.52 2.25
CA TYR A 221 -12.70 -0.59 1.44
C TYR A 221 -11.18 -0.65 1.45
N ALA A 222 -10.63 -1.85 1.60
CA ALA A 222 -9.20 -2.10 1.65
C ALA A 222 -8.82 -3.27 0.73
N PRO A 223 -7.95 -3.07 -0.29
CA PRO A 223 -7.45 -4.17 -1.09
C PRO A 223 -6.66 -5.17 -0.24
N TRP A 224 -6.93 -6.47 -0.40
CA TRP A 224 -6.27 -7.50 0.42
C TRP A 224 -4.74 -7.47 0.30
N LEU A 225 -4.21 -7.21 -0.91
CA LEU A 225 -2.77 -7.23 -1.17
C LEU A 225 -2.01 -6.12 -0.44
N THR A 226 -2.69 -5.02 -0.11
CA THR A 226 -2.11 -3.87 0.61
C THR A 226 -2.47 -3.85 2.08
N THR A 227 -3.25 -4.84 2.55
CA THR A 227 -3.70 -4.96 3.93
C THR A 227 -2.80 -5.94 4.71
N PRO A 228 -1.91 -5.45 5.59
CA PRO A 228 -0.99 -6.31 6.33
C PRO A 228 -1.69 -7.10 7.44
N ALA A 229 -1.12 -8.24 7.85
CA ALA A 229 -1.66 -9.05 8.95
C ALA A 229 -1.66 -8.30 10.30
N ARG A 230 -0.65 -7.46 10.55
CA ARG A 230 -0.64 -6.52 11.67
C ARG A 230 -1.49 -5.31 11.33
N TRP A 231 -2.62 -5.13 12.01
CA TRP A 231 -3.43 -3.94 11.95
C TRP A 231 -2.93 -2.92 12.97
N SER A 232 -3.05 -1.64 12.65
CA SER A 232 -2.54 -0.56 13.50
C SER A 232 -3.51 0.60 13.58
N PHE A 233 -3.58 1.23 14.75
CA PHE A 233 -4.35 2.44 15.03
C PHE A 233 -3.48 3.42 15.81
N SER A 234 -3.34 4.65 15.30
CA SER A 234 -2.52 5.71 15.90
C SER A 234 -3.36 6.93 16.22
N TYR A 235 -3.04 7.57 17.33
CA TYR A 235 -3.68 8.81 17.76
C TYR A 235 -2.65 9.69 18.49
N PRO A 236 -2.61 11.01 18.23
CA PRO A 236 -1.63 11.91 18.83
C PRO A 236 -1.74 11.93 20.35
N GLY A 237 -0.62 11.64 21.04
CA GLY A 237 -0.55 11.68 22.50
C GLY A 237 -1.34 10.60 23.25
N ALA A 238 -2.04 9.70 22.55
CA ALA A 238 -2.85 8.67 23.21
C ALA A 238 -2.01 7.67 23.99
N ASN A 239 -2.55 7.16 25.09
CA ASN A 239 -2.01 6.04 25.84
C ASN A 239 -2.86 4.78 25.60
N PHE A 240 -2.21 3.76 25.03
CA PHE A 240 -2.82 2.48 24.64
C PHE A 240 -2.50 1.31 25.57
N PHE A 241 -1.77 1.51 26.67
CA PHE A 241 -1.33 0.41 27.54
C PHE A 241 -2.51 -0.43 28.05
N SER A 242 -3.58 0.23 28.48
CA SER A 242 -4.82 -0.41 28.94
C SER A 242 -5.87 -0.62 27.85
N ALA A 243 -5.61 -0.18 26.62
CA ALA A 243 -6.58 -0.28 25.53
C ALA A 243 -6.81 -1.74 25.12
N THR A 244 -8.05 -2.07 24.76
CA THR A 244 -8.44 -3.41 24.28
C THR A 244 -8.98 -3.34 22.86
N VAL A 245 -8.81 -4.40 22.09
CA VAL A 245 -9.36 -4.51 20.73
C VAL A 245 -10.26 -5.73 20.66
N SER A 246 -11.46 -5.56 20.11
CA SER A 246 -12.34 -6.64 19.70
C SER A 246 -12.76 -6.47 18.25
N MET A 247 -13.05 -7.58 17.57
CA MET A 247 -13.42 -7.57 16.16
C MET A 247 -14.50 -8.58 15.83
N THR A 248 -15.34 -8.24 14.86
CA THR A 248 -16.19 -9.20 14.14
C THR A 248 -15.81 -9.25 12.66
N GLN A 249 -16.07 -10.38 12.02
CA GLN A 249 -16.04 -10.57 10.58
C GLN A 249 -17.41 -11.09 10.14
N ASP A 250 -18.06 -10.41 9.20
CA ASP A 250 -19.41 -10.72 8.73
C ASP A 250 -20.40 -10.89 9.90
N GLY A 251 -20.23 -10.08 10.95
CA GLY A 251 -21.03 -10.12 12.18
C GLY A 251 -20.62 -11.18 13.21
N ALA A 252 -19.77 -12.15 12.86
CA ALA A 252 -19.27 -13.17 13.78
C ALA A 252 -17.99 -12.71 14.51
N PRO A 253 -17.88 -12.89 15.85
CA PRO A 253 -16.65 -12.55 16.57
C PRO A 253 -15.43 -13.34 16.07
N ILE A 254 -14.28 -12.67 15.96
CA ILE A 254 -13.01 -13.30 15.58
C ILE A 254 -11.95 -13.12 16.68
N ALA A 255 -11.00 -14.04 16.73
CA ALA A 255 -9.86 -13.92 17.64
C ALA A 255 -8.99 -12.71 17.29
N VAL A 256 -8.45 -12.03 18.30
CA VAL A 256 -7.54 -10.89 18.15
C VAL A 256 -6.36 -11.07 19.11
N ARG A 257 -5.13 -10.93 18.59
CA ARG A 257 -3.91 -10.88 19.39
C ARG A 257 -3.36 -9.47 19.41
N LYS A 258 -3.49 -8.79 20.55
CA LYS A 258 -2.84 -7.49 20.79
C LYS A 258 -1.32 -7.69 20.90
N GLU A 259 -0.56 -6.88 20.17
CA GLU A 259 0.89 -6.79 20.33
C GLU A 259 1.23 -5.89 21.53
N GLN A 260 2.43 -6.05 22.08
CA GLN A 260 2.89 -5.16 23.15
C GLN A 260 2.95 -3.71 22.67
N VAL A 261 2.44 -2.78 23.48
CA VAL A 261 2.50 -1.34 23.19
C VAL A 261 3.92 -0.82 23.39
N ARG A 262 4.42 -0.06 22.41
CA ARG A 262 5.73 0.61 22.46
C ARG A 262 5.62 2.02 21.89
N ASN A 263 5.95 3.01 22.71
CA ASN A 263 5.97 4.43 22.32
C ASN A 263 7.36 4.82 21.76
N GLY A 264 7.45 6.02 21.17
CA GLY A 264 8.71 6.59 20.67
C GLY A 264 8.96 6.44 19.17
N TYR A 265 7.93 6.15 18.38
CA TYR A 265 8.02 5.98 16.92
C TYR A 265 6.84 6.69 16.24
N GLY A 266 7.06 7.87 15.67
CA GLY A 266 5.94 8.68 15.15
C GLY A 266 4.84 8.87 16.19
N GLU A 267 3.57 8.77 15.78
CA GLU A 267 2.44 8.81 16.72
C GLU A 267 2.40 7.56 17.60
N ASN A 268 1.84 7.67 18.81
CA ASN A 268 1.56 6.49 19.62
C ASN A 268 0.56 5.59 18.89
N THR A 269 0.82 4.28 18.91
CA THR A 269 0.10 3.31 18.08
C THR A 269 -0.21 2.04 18.86
N LEU A 270 -1.44 1.56 18.73
CA LEU A 270 -1.86 0.23 19.10
C LEU A 270 -1.75 -0.70 17.90
N VAL A 271 -1.22 -1.91 18.11
CA VAL A 271 -1.05 -2.93 17.06
C VAL A 271 -1.69 -4.23 17.51
N TRP A 272 -2.37 -4.91 16.60
CA TRP A 272 -2.95 -6.23 16.82
C TRP A 272 -2.98 -7.06 15.55
N VAL A 273 -3.24 -8.36 15.70
CA VAL A 273 -3.32 -9.31 14.61
C VAL A 273 -4.67 -10.04 14.65
N PRO A 274 -5.58 -9.82 13.68
CA PRO A 274 -6.83 -10.57 13.57
C PRO A 274 -6.56 -12.05 13.27
N LYS A 275 -7.43 -12.94 13.78
CA LYS A 275 -7.41 -14.40 13.57
C LYS A 275 -6.08 -15.08 13.91
N ASN A 276 -5.18 -14.43 14.66
CA ASN A 276 -3.82 -14.90 14.90
C ASN A 276 -3.05 -15.24 13.60
N LEU A 277 -3.28 -14.46 12.54
CA LEU A 277 -2.53 -14.60 11.29
C LEU A 277 -1.01 -14.54 11.54
N ARG A 278 -0.23 -15.17 10.67
CA ARG A 278 1.23 -15.09 10.74
C ARG A 278 1.67 -13.66 10.35
N GLU A 279 2.50 -13.07 11.19
CA GLU A 279 2.78 -11.62 11.22
C GLU A 279 3.50 -11.03 9.99
N ASP A 280 4.12 -11.87 9.16
CA ASP A 280 4.80 -11.49 7.91
C ASP A 280 3.91 -11.58 6.66
N TYR A 281 2.63 -11.91 6.83
CA TYR A 281 1.66 -12.00 5.73
C TYR A 281 0.91 -10.69 5.48
N VAL A 282 0.31 -10.62 4.30
CA VAL A 282 -0.90 -9.83 4.04
C VAL A 282 -2.13 -10.67 4.39
N VAL A 283 -3.27 -10.05 4.62
CA VAL A 283 -4.51 -10.82 4.83
C VAL A 283 -4.77 -11.75 3.63
N PRO A 284 -5.36 -12.95 3.83
CA PRO A 284 -5.67 -13.84 2.73
C PRO A 284 -6.55 -13.16 1.67
N GLN A 285 -6.34 -13.50 0.39
CA GLN A 285 -7.23 -13.07 -0.68
C GLN A 285 -8.67 -13.52 -0.38
N PRO A 286 -9.62 -12.60 -0.29
CA PRO A 286 -10.98 -12.93 0.09
C PRO A 286 -11.75 -13.47 -1.13
N ALA A 287 -12.61 -14.46 -0.93
CA ALA A 287 -13.42 -15.03 -2.03
C ALA A 287 -14.57 -14.10 -2.47
N ARG A 288 -14.98 -13.20 -1.57
CA ARG A 288 -15.99 -12.15 -1.69
C ARG A 288 -15.60 -11.04 -0.73
N ASP A 289 -16.20 -9.87 -0.83
CA ASP A 289 -15.98 -8.79 0.14
C ASP A 289 -16.23 -9.29 1.59
N GLU A 290 -15.25 -9.10 2.49
CA GLU A 290 -15.33 -9.51 3.89
C GLU A 290 -15.40 -8.27 4.78
N VAL A 291 -16.45 -8.17 5.60
CA VAL A 291 -16.70 -6.98 6.43
C VAL A 291 -16.18 -7.20 7.83
N TYR A 292 -15.22 -6.37 8.25
CA TYR A 292 -14.64 -6.38 9.59
C TYR A 292 -15.11 -5.17 10.37
N ARG A 293 -15.66 -5.37 11.57
CA ARG A 293 -15.92 -4.28 12.53
C ARG A 293 -14.84 -4.31 13.59
N VAL A 294 -14.19 -3.18 13.81
CA VAL A 294 -13.15 -3.00 14.83
C VAL A 294 -13.71 -2.15 15.95
N THR A 295 -13.56 -2.61 17.18
CA THR A 295 -13.83 -1.81 18.38
C THR A 295 -12.55 -1.72 19.21
N ILE A 296 -12.13 -0.50 19.52
CA ILE A 296 -10.97 -0.20 20.36
C ILE A 296 -11.49 0.55 21.58
N ASP A 297 -11.37 -0.06 22.75
CA ASP A 297 -11.83 0.51 24.02
C ASP A 297 -10.66 0.94 24.90
N ASN A 298 -10.94 1.82 25.86
CA ASN A 298 -10.00 2.27 26.88
C ASN A 298 -8.72 2.93 26.31
N VAL A 299 -8.86 3.67 25.21
CA VAL A 299 -7.80 4.56 24.73
C VAL A 299 -7.80 5.82 25.59
N LEU A 300 -6.73 6.09 26.33
CA LEU A 300 -6.64 7.30 27.15
C LEU A 300 -6.13 8.47 26.30
N ILE A 301 -6.90 9.55 26.24
CA ILE A 301 -6.55 10.82 25.60
C ILE A 301 -6.79 11.91 26.62
N ASP A 302 -5.73 12.65 26.97
CA ASP A 302 -5.76 13.62 28.08
C ASP A 302 -6.32 13.00 29.38
N ASP A 303 -5.85 11.78 29.70
CA ASP A 303 -6.29 10.94 30.83
C ASP A 303 -7.78 10.52 30.83
N ALA A 304 -8.54 10.90 29.80
CA ALA A 304 -9.94 10.47 29.65
C ALA A 304 -10.04 9.24 28.73
N PRO A 305 -10.75 8.17 29.16
CA PRO A 305 -10.99 7.01 28.31
C PRO A 305 -11.93 7.35 27.15
N ARG A 306 -11.54 6.91 25.95
CA ARG A 306 -12.35 6.97 24.74
C ARG A 306 -12.39 5.61 24.06
N SER A 307 -13.47 5.36 23.33
CA SER A 307 -13.63 4.20 22.47
C SER A 307 -13.75 4.64 21.02
N PHE A 308 -13.25 3.81 20.12
CA PHE A 308 -13.32 3.99 18.67
C PHE A 308 -13.96 2.76 18.05
N GLU A 309 -14.80 2.98 17.05
CA GLU A 309 -15.42 1.91 16.27
C GLU A 309 -15.39 2.27 14.80
N TYR A 310 -14.95 1.34 13.95
CA TYR A 310 -14.95 1.54 12.51
C TYR A 310 -15.08 0.22 11.75
N THR A 311 -15.48 0.32 10.48
CA THR A 311 -15.68 -0.83 9.59
C THR A 311 -14.63 -0.82 8.48
N VAL A 312 -14.08 -1.99 8.19
CA VAL A 312 -13.17 -2.23 7.08
C VAL A 312 -13.75 -3.34 6.22
N THR A 313 -13.90 -3.11 4.91
CA THR A 313 -14.28 -4.14 3.95
C THR A 313 -13.05 -4.57 3.18
N ILE A 314 -12.53 -5.77 3.46
CA ILE A 314 -11.42 -6.33 2.70
C ILE A 314 -11.98 -6.95 1.43
N PHE A 315 -11.44 -6.58 0.28
CA PHE A 315 -11.92 -7.05 -1.02
C PHE A 315 -10.77 -7.40 -1.97
N ASP A 316 -11.14 -8.08 -3.06
CA ASP A 316 -10.24 -8.35 -4.18
C ASP A 316 -10.33 -7.26 -5.24
N PRO A 317 -9.28 -6.41 -5.41
CA PRO A 317 -9.31 -5.33 -6.39
C PRO A 317 -9.32 -5.83 -7.83
N ASP A 318 -8.91 -7.08 -8.08
CA ASP A 318 -8.86 -7.64 -9.43
C ASP A 318 -10.20 -8.25 -9.87
N VAL A 319 -11.25 -8.10 -9.07
CA VAL A 319 -12.60 -8.64 -9.32
C VAL A 319 -13.60 -7.50 -9.47
N LEU A 320 -14.33 -7.48 -10.58
CA LEU A 320 -15.54 -6.67 -10.75
C LEU A 320 -16.76 -7.52 -10.37
N LEU A 321 -17.61 -7.01 -9.49
CA LEU A 321 -18.80 -7.74 -9.02
C LEU A 321 -19.78 -7.99 -10.16
N ALA A 322 -19.94 -7.04 -11.06
CA ALA A 322 -20.92 -7.10 -12.15
C ALA A 322 -20.33 -7.52 -13.52
N ASP A 323 -19.12 -8.07 -13.56
CA ASP A 323 -18.55 -8.66 -14.77
C ASP A 323 -19.00 -10.13 -14.89
N PHE A 324 -20.19 -10.32 -15.43
CA PHE A 324 -20.83 -11.64 -15.51
C PHE A 324 -20.21 -12.52 -16.59
N ASN A 325 -19.60 -11.90 -17.61
CA ASN A 325 -18.98 -12.62 -18.71
C ASN A 325 -17.45 -12.81 -18.56
N ARG A 326 -16.87 -12.27 -17.49
CA ARG A 326 -15.45 -12.39 -17.08
C ARG A 326 -14.46 -11.84 -18.10
N ASN A 327 -14.81 -10.74 -18.78
CA ASN A 327 -13.93 -10.07 -19.73
C ASN A 327 -13.16 -8.89 -19.12
N MET A 328 -13.24 -8.71 -17.80
CA MET A 328 -12.67 -7.62 -17.01
C MET A 328 -13.28 -6.25 -17.34
N ARG A 329 -14.54 -6.23 -17.76
CA ARG A 329 -15.33 -5.02 -18.07
C ARG A 329 -16.73 -5.18 -17.51
N VAL A 330 -17.33 -4.07 -17.11
CA VAL A 330 -18.76 -4.02 -16.76
C VAL A 330 -19.46 -3.12 -17.77
N ASP A 331 -20.20 -3.74 -18.69
CA ASP A 331 -20.82 -3.04 -19.81
C ASP A 331 -22.24 -3.53 -20.14
N ALA A 332 -22.72 -3.25 -21.36
CA ALA A 332 -24.05 -3.60 -21.81
C ALA A 332 -24.26 -5.12 -21.93
N ALA A 333 -23.19 -5.90 -22.14
CA ALA A 333 -23.26 -7.35 -22.16
C ALA A 333 -23.63 -7.90 -20.77
N ASP A 334 -23.07 -7.34 -19.71
CA ASP A 334 -23.38 -7.72 -18.34
C ASP A 334 -24.81 -7.33 -17.95
N LEU A 335 -25.24 -6.12 -18.33
CA LEU A 335 -26.63 -5.72 -18.13
C LEU A 335 -27.61 -6.66 -18.85
N ALA A 336 -27.25 -7.16 -20.03
CA ALA A 336 -28.07 -8.11 -20.77
C ALA A 336 -28.17 -9.46 -20.05
N ALA A 337 -27.08 -9.94 -19.44
CA ALA A 337 -27.08 -11.16 -18.64
C ALA A 337 -27.99 -11.04 -17.40
N TRP A 338 -27.90 -9.94 -16.66
CA TRP A 338 -28.80 -9.66 -15.54
C TRP A 338 -30.27 -9.60 -15.97
N ARG A 339 -30.57 -8.83 -17.03
CA ARG A 339 -31.96 -8.68 -17.55
C ARG A 339 -32.58 -10.02 -17.98
N ALA A 340 -31.78 -10.92 -18.54
CA ALA A 340 -32.25 -12.21 -19.00
C ALA A 340 -32.63 -13.17 -17.86
N ASN A 341 -32.12 -12.94 -16.65
CA ASN A 341 -32.28 -13.83 -15.51
C ASN A 341 -32.93 -13.15 -14.30
N PHE A 342 -33.43 -11.91 -14.41
CA PHE A 342 -34.08 -11.23 -13.29
C PHE A 342 -35.17 -12.09 -12.61
N GLY A 343 -35.06 -12.25 -11.29
CA GLY A 343 -35.92 -13.11 -10.47
C GLY A 343 -35.51 -14.59 -10.43
N LYS A 344 -34.37 -14.97 -11.01
CA LYS A 344 -33.87 -16.35 -10.99
C LYS A 344 -33.31 -16.74 -9.62
N ARG A 345 -33.62 -17.98 -9.19
CA ARG A 345 -33.06 -18.62 -8.00
C ARG A 345 -33.10 -20.16 -8.13
N PRO A 346 -32.01 -20.90 -7.87
CA PRO A 346 -30.67 -20.38 -7.58
C PRO A 346 -30.05 -19.74 -8.82
N ALA A 347 -29.19 -18.75 -8.59
CA ALA A 347 -28.39 -18.09 -9.61
C ALA A 347 -26.89 -18.27 -9.34
N ALA A 348 -26.09 -18.07 -10.38
CA ALA A 348 -24.64 -17.94 -10.31
C ALA A 348 -24.20 -16.62 -10.93
N LEU A 349 -22.95 -16.21 -10.68
CA LEU A 349 -22.39 -14.95 -11.20
C LEU A 349 -22.65 -14.73 -12.71
N ALA A 350 -22.43 -15.75 -13.54
CA ALA A 350 -22.62 -15.64 -15.00
C ALA A 350 -24.09 -15.41 -15.41
N GLU A 351 -25.02 -15.60 -14.49
CA GLU A 351 -26.46 -15.42 -14.66
C GLU A 351 -26.92 -14.06 -14.12
N GLY A 352 -26.03 -13.24 -13.55
CA GLY A 352 -26.36 -11.90 -13.07
C GLY A 352 -26.35 -11.73 -11.56
N ASP A 353 -25.90 -12.72 -10.80
CA ASP A 353 -25.76 -12.70 -9.32
C ASP A 353 -24.41 -12.06 -8.92
N ALA A 354 -24.40 -10.73 -8.81
CA ALA A 354 -23.22 -9.91 -8.55
C ALA A 354 -22.78 -9.96 -7.09
N ASP A 355 -23.71 -9.98 -6.14
CA ASP A 355 -23.40 -10.02 -4.70
C ASP A 355 -23.22 -11.44 -4.14
N ARG A 356 -23.53 -12.45 -4.95
CA ARG A 356 -23.34 -13.88 -4.68
C ARG A 356 -24.22 -14.39 -3.55
N ASP A 357 -25.41 -13.84 -3.39
CA ASP A 357 -26.41 -14.32 -2.45
C ASP A 357 -27.29 -15.46 -3.01
N GLY A 358 -27.16 -15.74 -4.31
CA GLY A 358 -27.77 -16.87 -4.99
C GLY A 358 -29.11 -16.56 -5.67
N ASP A 359 -29.50 -15.29 -5.80
CA ASP A 359 -30.55 -14.88 -6.73
C ASP A 359 -30.12 -13.72 -7.66
N VAL A 360 -31.02 -13.28 -8.55
CA VAL A 360 -30.77 -12.16 -9.48
C VAL A 360 -31.83 -11.10 -9.26
N ASP A 361 -31.47 -10.02 -8.59
CA ASP A 361 -32.43 -9.04 -8.12
C ASP A 361 -31.93 -7.58 -8.22
N GLY A 362 -32.56 -6.65 -7.48
CA GLY A 362 -32.20 -5.24 -7.50
C GLY A 362 -30.82 -4.93 -6.88
N ALA A 363 -30.31 -5.75 -5.96
CA ALA A 363 -28.99 -5.61 -5.37
C ALA A 363 -27.89 -5.81 -6.43
N ASP A 364 -28.06 -6.79 -7.32
CA ASP A 364 -27.13 -7.02 -8.43
C ASP A 364 -27.14 -5.90 -9.46
N LEU A 365 -28.32 -5.36 -9.76
CA LEU A 365 -28.43 -4.21 -10.65
C LEU A 365 -27.71 -3.00 -10.06
N LEU A 366 -27.78 -2.81 -8.75
CA LEU A 366 -27.06 -1.74 -8.07
C LEU A 366 -25.54 -1.94 -8.14
N ALA A 367 -25.05 -3.19 -8.03
CA ALA A 367 -23.64 -3.50 -8.25
C ALA A 367 -23.22 -3.14 -9.68
N TRP A 368 -24.01 -3.52 -10.69
CA TRP A 368 -23.77 -3.13 -12.08
C TRP A 368 -23.77 -1.62 -12.28
N GLN A 369 -24.72 -0.88 -11.69
CA GLN A 369 -24.78 0.58 -11.79
C GLN A 369 -23.54 1.26 -11.19
N ARG A 370 -22.98 0.70 -10.11
CA ARG A 370 -21.77 1.22 -9.44
C ARG A 370 -20.48 0.91 -10.18
N GLU A 371 -20.46 -0.12 -11.02
CA GLU A 371 -19.26 -0.55 -11.77
C GLU A 371 -19.38 -0.29 -13.28
N GLN A 372 -20.53 0.18 -13.79
CA GLN A 372 -20.75 0.40 -15.21
C GLN A 372 -19.65 1.30 -15.81
N GLY A 373 -19.02 0.80 -16.88
CA GLY A 373 -17.96 1.50 -17.61
C GLY A 373 -16.55 1.23 -17.08
N VAL A 374 -16.41 0.52 -15.95
CA VAL A 374 -15.10 0.06 -15.48
C VAL A 374 -14.53 -0.97 -16.46
N ASN A 375 -13.27 -0.79 -16.81
CA ASN A 375 -12.54 -1.65 -17.74
C ASN A 375 -11.11 -1.86 -17.23
N LEU A 376 -10.92 -2.94 -16.47
CA LEU A 376 -9.61 -3.29 -15.91
C LEU A 376 -8.64 -3.78 -17.00
N SER A 377 -9.13 -4.35 -18.09
CA SER A 377 -8.28 -4.80 -19.21
C SER A 377 -7.47 -3.66 -19.86
N ALA A 378 -7.96 -2.41 -19.78
CA ALA A 378 -7.27 -1.23 -20.31
C ALA A 378 -6.19 -0.68 -19.34
N LEU A 379 -6.34 -0.93 -18.03
CA LEU A 379 -5.41 -0.41 -17.01
C LEU A 379 -4.07 -1.16 -17.03
N SER A 380 -4.07 -2.45 -17.34
CA SER A 380 -2.84 -3.25 -17.48
C SER A 380 -2.00 -2.89 -18.73
N ALA A 381 -2.56 -2.17 -19.71
CA ALA A 381 -1.88 -1.81 -20.95
C ALA A 381 -1.10 -0.47 -20.89
N ASN A 382 -1.28 0.32 -19.82
CA ASN A 382 -0.72 1.68 -19.69
C ASN A 382 0.64 1.74 -18.99
N VAL A 383 1.37 0.62 -18.87
CA VAL A 383 2.78 0.65 -18.47
C VAL A 383 3.57 1.24 -19.65
N PRO A 384 4.21 2.44 -19.53
CA PRO A 384 5.03 2.96 -20.60
C PRO A 384 6.13 1.95 -20.90
N GLU A 385 6.13 1.36 -22.09
CA GLU A 385 7.26 0.54 -22.51
C GLU A 385 8.52 1.41 -22.42
N PRO A 386 9.59 0.96 -21.73
CA PRO A 386 10.85 1.68 -21.79
C PRO A 386 11.26 1.68 -23.25
N THR A 387 11.25 2.86 -23.88
CA THR A 387 11.57 3.12 -25.29
C THR A 387 12.27 1.93 -25.94
N ALA A 388 11.48 1.08 -26.62
CA ALA A 388 11.95 -0.13 -27.29
C ALA A 388 12.86 0.16 -28.51
N ALA A 389 13.45 1.35 -28.57
CA ALA A 389 14.37 1.81 -29.59
C ALA A 389 15.82 1.32 -29.39
N TRP A 390 16.13 0.56 -28.32
CA TRP A 390 17.51 0.11 -28.06
C TRP A 390 17.74 -1.41 -27.95
N LEU A 391 16.73 -2.25 -28.13
CA LEU A 391 16.91 -3.72 -28.10
C LEU A 391 16.95 -4.33 -29.51
N TRP A 392 18.00 -4.00 -30.25
CA TRP A 392 18.56 -4.85 -31.31
C TRP A 392 20.07 -5.07 -31.11
N GLY A 393 20.48 -5.28 -29.86
CA GLY A 393 21.86 -5.62 -29.54
C GLY A 393 21.95 -6.51 -28.31
N CYS A 394 22.61 -7.64 -28.48
CA CYS A 394 23.04 -8.59 -27.45
C CYS A 394 22.01 -9.64 -27.04
N GLY A 395 22.05 -10.75 -27.80
CA GLY A 395 21.41 -11.99 -27.44
C GLY A 395 22.14 -12.79 -26.34
N ALA A 396 21.39 -13.76 -25.84
CA ALA A 396 21.81 -15.08 -25.38
C ALA A 396 22.86 -15.17 -24.24
N ALA A 397 22.41 -15.60 -23.05
CA ALA A 397 22.88 -16.81 -22.38
C ALA A 397 22.20 -17.01 -21.01
N GLY A 398 21.93 -18.27 -20.66
CA GLY A 398 22.00 -18.71 -19.27
C GLY A 398 20.71 -19.15 -18.58
N LEU A 399 20.28 -20.39 -18.87
CA LEU A 399 19.32 -21.15 -18.06
C LEU A 399 19.97 -21.75 -16.80
N VAL A 400 19.12 -21.96 -15.79
CA VAL A 400 19.18 -22.89 -14.64
C VAL A 400 19.91 -22.43 -13.36
N GLY A 401 19.14 -22.34 -12.26
CA GLY A 401 19.66 -22.27 -10.90
C GLY A 401 18.60 -22.09 -9.82
N ARG A 402 17.69 -23.07 -9.66
CA ARG A 402 16.65 -23.07 -8.61
C ARG A 402 17.30 -23.32 -7.24
N ARG A 403 17.27 -22.36 -6.29
CA ARG A 403 17.46 -22.62 -4.84
C ARG A 403 16.92 -21.51 -3.91
N ARG A 404 16.08 -21.96 -2.97
CA ARG A 404 15.63 -21.46 -1.64
C ARG A 404 15.61 -19.95 -1.36
N ARG A 405 14.40 -19.45 -1.07
CA ARG A 405 14.10 -18.08 -0.60
C ARG A 405 14.76 -17.80 0.77
N PRO A 406 15.62 -16.78 0.91
CA PRO A 406 16.02 -16.26 2.21
C PRO A 406 14.89 -15.46 2.86
N ARG A 407 14.85 -15.45 4.20
CA ARG A 407 13.88 -14.66 4.98
C ARG A 407 14.28 -13.18 4.94
N LEU A 408 13.35 -12.32 4.55
CA LEU A 408 13.48 -10.86 4.61
C LEU A 408 13.78 -10.41 6.05
N ARG A 409 14.66 -9.42 6.22
CA ARG A 409 14.96 -8.80 7.51
C ARG A 409 14.79 -7.28 7.36
N CYS A 410 13.95 -6.69 8.20
CA CYS A 410 13.84 -5.24 8.39
C CYS A 410 14.29 -4.94 9.82
N ALA A 411 15.12 -3.92 10.01
CA ALA A 411 15.59 -3.50 11.34
C ALA A 411 14.88 -2.21 11.73
N SER A 412 14.05 -2.27 12.78
CA SER A 412 13.45 -1.07 13.39
C SER A 412 14.39 -0.46 14.42
N LYS A 413 14.28 0.87 14.61
CA LYS A 413 14.94 1.60 15.69
C LYS A 413 14.50 1.14 17.08
#